data_AF-A0AAD2CCF1-F1
#
_entry.id   AF-A0AAD2CCF1-F1
#
_cell.length_a   1.000
_cell.length_b   1.000
_cell.length_c   1.000
_cell.angle_alpha   90.00
_cell.angle_beta   90.00
_cell.angle_gamma   90.00
#
_symmetry.space_group_name_H-M   'P 1'
#
loop_
_entity.id
_entity.type
_entity.pdbx_description
1 polymer ?
#
loop_
_entity_poly.entity_id
_entity_poly.type
_entity_poly.pdbx_seq_one_letter_code
_entity_poly.pdbx_strand_id
1 'polypeptide(L)'
;MMTIGEDGYQQRAKTIRGIALQLAAGIQSIPGLQLLTTNRQPVTVIVAFASSSDEDLNVYKIKDVLSELGWSVNPLQNPPGLNVCITANLNANEFLECLKLAVDRVRNETTRKGIDDSATGATAALYRAAETLPESTIQFSMHRFVDASLTP
;
A
#
# COMPACT_ATOMS: atom_id res chain seq x y z
N MET A 1 -11.84 -27.33 2.34
CA MET A 1 -13.16 -27.16 2.99
C MET A 1 -13.37 -28.25 4.05
N MET A 2 -13.38 -29.54 3.67
CA MET A 2 -13.52 -30.67 4.63
C MET A 2 -12.43 -30.76 5.70
N THR A 3 -11.19 -30.37 5.39
CA THR A 3 -10.05 -30.45 6.32
C THR A 3 -9.98 -29.31 7.35
N ILE A 4 -10.64 -28.18 7.07
CA ILE A 4 -10.64 -27.00 7.96
C ILE A 4 -11.90 -26.99 8.82
N GLY A 5 -13.04 -27.40 8.25
CA GLY A 5 -14.33 -27.33 8.91
C GLY A 5 -14.77 -25.89 9.21
N GLU A 6 -15.97 -25.73 9.75
CA GLU A 6 -16.52 -24.41 10.09
C GLU A 6 -15.68 -23.70 11.16
N ASP A 7 -15.34 -24.41 12.23
CA ASP A 7 -14.56 -23.86 13.35
C ASP A 7 -13.19 -23.33 12.90
N GLY A 8 -12.52 -24.04 11.99
CA GLY A 8 -11.24 -23.60 11.45
C GLY A 8 -11.35 -22.33 10.61
N TYR A 9 -12.43 -22.15 9.85
CA TYR A 9 -12.69 -20.90 9.12
C TYR A 9 -13.03 -19.76 10.09
N GLN A 10 -13.85 -20.01 11.12
CA GLN A 10 -14.16 -19.01 12.13
C GLN A 10 -12.90 -18.54 12.87
N GLN A 11 -12.00 -19.47 13.25
CA GLN A 11 -10.76 -19.13 13.94
C GLN A 11 -9.80 -18.30 13.05
N ARG A 12 -9.67 -18.67 11.77
CA ARG A 12 -8.87 -17.90 10.80
C ARG A 12 -9.45 -16.51 10.57
N ALA A 13 -10.78 -16.40 10.43
CA ALA A 13 -11.46 -15.11 10.27
C ALA A 13 -11.24 -14.19 11.49
N LYS A 14 -11.34 -14.73 12.72
CA LYS A 14 -11.03 -13.99 13.96
C LYS A 14 -9.58 -13.51 13.98
N THR A 15 -8.63 -14.36 13.57
CA THR A 15 -7.21 -14.03 13.51
C THR A 15 -6.94 -12.90 12.50
N ILE A 16 -7.45 -13.03 11.27
CA ILE A 16 -7.30 -12.02 10.22
C ILE A 16 -7.89 -10.69 10.66
N ARG A 17 -9.08 -10.71 11.28
CA ARG A 17 -9.71 -9.50 11.81
C ARG A 17 -8.87 -8.85 12.91
N GLY A 18 -8.28 -9.63 13.81
CA GLY A 18 -7.38 -9.13 14.85
C GLY A 18 -6.19 -8.38 14.27
N ILE A 19 -5.54 -8.98 13.27
CA ILE A 19 -4.40 -8.39 12.54
C ILE A 19 -4.84 -7.10 11.83
N ALA A 20 -6.02 -7.08 11.20
CA ALA A 20 -6.56 -5.91 10.53
C ALA A 20 -6.81 -4.73 11.48
N LEU A 21 -7.41 -4.98 12.63
CA LEU A 21 -7.63 -3.96 13.65
C LEU A 21 -6.29 -3.40 14.18
N GLN A 22 -5.31 -4.28 14.40
CA GLN A 22 -3.98 -3.88 14.87
C GLN A 22 -3.25 -3.01 13.82
N LEU A 23 -3.28 -3.41 12.55
CA LEU A 23 -2.70 -2.63 11.46
C LEU A 23 -3.38 -1.28 11.29
N ALA A 24 -4.72 -1.24 11.29
CA ALA A 24 -5.45 0.01 11.16
C ALA A 24 -5.13 1.00 12.30
N ALA A 25 -5.14 0.52 13.54
CA ALA A 25 -4.76 1.34 14.69
C ALA A 25 -3.29 1.79 14.62
N GLY A 26 -2.39 0.88 14.21
CA GLY A 26 -0.97 1.18 14.03
C GLY A 26 -0.73 2.24 12.95
N ILE A 27 -1.40 2.14 11.80
CA ILE A 27 -1.30 3.11 10.71
C ILE A 27 -1.85 4.47 11.13
N GLN A 28 -3.00 4.52 11.82
CA GLN A 28 -3.56 5.77 12.35
C GLN A 28 -2.65 6.45 13.37
N SER A 29 -1.79 5.70 14.05
CA SER A 29 -0.81 6.25 14.99
C SER A 29 0.42 6.86 14.33
N ILE A 30 0.63 6.63 13.02
CA ILE A 30 1.77 7.15 12.27
C ILE A 30 1.40 8.54 11.73
N PRO A 31 2.12 9.61 12.14
CA PRO A 31 1.89 10.95 11.61
C PRO A 31 2.07 11.00 10.10
N GLY A 32 1.21 11.74 9.41
CA GLY A 32 1.24 11.90 7.95
C GLY A 32 0.50 10.81 7.17
N LEU A 33 -0.04 9.78 7.82
CA LEU A 33 -0.90 8.78 7.19
C LEU A 33 -2.35 8.87 7.68
N GLN A 34 -3.29 8.56 6.80
CA GLN A 34 -4.71 8.41 7.11
C GLN A 34 -5.28 7.15 6.49
N LEU A 35 -6.26 6.54 7.14
CA LEU A 35 -6.99 5.40 6.55
C LEU A 35 -7.98 5.91 5.50
N LEU A 36 -8.04 5.23 4.37
CA LEU A 36 -9.05 5.46 3.33
C LEU A 36 -10.39 4.78 3.67
N THR A 37 -10.39 3.85 4.62
CA THR A 37 -11.62 3.18 5.06
C THR A 37 -12.39 4.11 6.01
N THR A 38 -13.30 4.91 5.46
CA THR A 38 -14.01 6.00 6.16
C THR A 38 -15.02 5.55 7.22
N ASN A 39 -15.40 4.26 7.27
CA ASN A 39 -16.46 3.77 8.16
C ASN A 39 -15.91 2.77 9.19
N ARG A 40 -15.83 3.21 10.46
CA ARG A 40 -15.78 2.45 11.72
C ARG A 40 -15.28 1.00 11.62
N GLN A 41 -14.00 0.82 11.98
CA GLN A 41 -13.26 -0.45 12.09
C GLN A 41 -13.10 -1.20 10.75
N PRO A 42 -11.89 -1.69 10.40
CA PRO A 42 -11.74 -2.62 9.29
C PRO A 42 -12.49 -3.92 9.64
N VAL A 43 -13.72 -4.04 9.14
CA VAL A 43 -14.51 -5.28 9.20
C VAL A 43 -14.00 -6.29 8.16
N THR A 44 -13.12 -5.85 7.28
CA THR A 44 -12.61 -6.55 6.11
C THR A 44 -11.14 -6.94 6.22
N VAL A 45 -10.72 -7.81 5.31
CA VAL A 45 -9.35 -8.31 5.16
C VAL A 45 -8.41 -7.32 4.47
N ILE A 46 -8.87 -6.11 4.14
CA ILE A 46 -8.09 -5.11 3.39
C ILE A 46 -8.02 -3.84 4.23
N VAL A 47 -6.81 -3.34 4.42
CA VAL A 47 -6.56 -2.03 5.02
C VAL A 47 -5.93 -1.14 3.96
N ALA A 48 -6.62 -0.05 3.63
CA ALA A 48 -6.17 0.95 2.67
C ALA A 48 -5.86 2.26 3.39
N PHE A 49 -4.75 2.89 3.03
CA PHE A 49 -4.27 4.12 3.62
C PHE A 49 -3.66 5.03 2.57
N ALA A 50 -3.66 6.33 2.86
CA ALA A 50 -3.12 7.38 2.02
C ALA A 50 -2.36 8.40 2.87
N SER A 51 -1.72 9.36 2.21
CA SER A 51 -1.17 10.53 2.91
C SER A 51 -2.31 11.30 3.59
N SER A 52 -2.05 11.82 4.78
CA SER A 52 -2.95 12.74 5.47
C SER A 52 -2.98 14.09 4.75
N SER A 53 -4.03 14.88 4.96
CA SER A 53 -4.12 16.26 4.49
C SER A 53 -3.10 17.18 5.18
N ASP A 54 -2.57 16.79 6.34
CA ASP A 54 -1.65 17.60 7.14
C ASP A 54 -0.18 17.51 6.68
N GLU A 55 0.17 16.47 5.94
CA GLU A 55 1.54 16.22 5.46
C GLU A 55 1.47 15.59 4.07
N ASP A 56 2.08 16.23 3.07
CA ASP A 56 2.07 15.74 1.69
C ASP A 56 3.21 14.74 1.44
N LEU A 57 2.96 13.48 1.79
CA LEU A 57 3.87 12.37 1.57
C LEU A 57 3.50 11.62 0.28
N ASN A 58 4.49 11.38 -0.57
CA ASN A 58 4.29 10.55 -1.75
C ASN A 58 4.18 9.06 -1.35
N VAL A 59 2.95 8.56 -1.28
CA VAL A 59 2.64 7.17 -0.92
C VAL A 59 3.31 6.13 -1.83
N TYR A 60 3.57 6.46 -3.10
CA TYR A 60 4.25 5.54 -4.00
C TYR A 60 5.75 5.41 -3.68
N LYS A 61 6.38 6.48 -3.17
CA LYS A 61 7.75 6.39 -2.62
C LYS A 61 7.79 5.51 -1.37
N ILE A 62 6.76 5.61 -0.51
CA ILE A 62 6.63 4.71 0.66
C ILE A 62 6.56 3.25 0.19
N LYS A 63 5.78 2.97 -0.87
CA LYS A 63 5.72 1.62 -1.47
C LYS A 63 7.07 1.17 -2.01
N ASP A 64 7.83 2.03 -2.67
CA ASP A 64 9.14 1.68 -3.22
C ASP A 64 10.10 1.27 -2.07
N VAL A 65 10.15 2.04 -0.99
CA VAL A 65 10.94 1.69 0.20
C VAL A 65 10.45 0.40 0.86
N LEU A 66 9.13 0.20 0.98
CA LEU A 66 8.58 -1.06 1.47
C LEU A 66 8.98 -2.25 0.59
N SER A 67 9.03 -2.04 -0.73
CA SER A 67 9.46 -3.07 -1.69
C SER A 67 10.93 -3.45 -1.50
N GLU A 68 11.81 -2.47 -1.22
CA GLU A 68 13.21 -2.72 -0.85
C GLU A 68 13.35 -3.50 0.46
N LEU A 69 12.43 -3.28 1.40
CA LEU A 69 12.34 -4.01 2.67
C LEU A 69 11.67 -5.39 2.52
N GLY A 70 11.34 -5.81 1.30
CA GLY A 70 10.73 -7.12 0.99
C GLY A 70 9.21 -7.17 1.10
N TRP A 71 8.54 -6.03 1.33
CA TRP A 71 7.09 -5.95 1.42
C TRP A 71 6.46 -5.59 0.08
N SER A 72 5.54 -6.44 -0.38
CA SER A 72 4.72 -6.16 -1.56
C SER A 72 3.34 -5.63 -1.14
N VAL A 73 3.07 -4.37 -1.45
CA VAL A 73 1.79 -3.70 -1.20
C VAL A 73 1.19 -3.19 -2.51
N ASN A 74 -0.14 -3.13 -2.59
CA ASN A 74 -0.80 -2.76 -3.83
C ASN A 74 -1.01 -1.23 -3.87
N PRO A 75 -0.46 -0.53 -4.87
CA PRO A 75 -0.77 0.87 -5.10
C PRO A 75 -2.22 1.05 -5.60
N LEU A 76 -2.85 2.11 -5.15
CA LEU A 76 -4.19 2.57 -5.54
C LEU A 76 -4.08 3.93 -6.26
N GLN A 77 -5.04 4.19 -7.14
CA GLN A 77 -5.22 5.46 -7.85
C GLN A 77 -6.64 5.97 -7.62
N ASN A 78 -6.83 7.30 -7.67
CA ASN A 78 -8.12 7.98 -7.54
C ASN A 78 -8.91 7.63 -6.26
N PRO A 79 -8.39 7.93 -5.05
CA PRO A 79 -7.22 8.76 -4.72
C PRO A 79 -5.90 7.97 -4.62
N PRO A 80 -4.73 8.65 -4.66
CA PRO A 80 -3.44 8.00 -4.39
C PRO A 80 -3.43 7.34 -3.02
N GLY A 81 -3.08 6.06 -2.97
CA GLY A 81 -3.02 5.31 -1.72
C GLY A 81 -2.34 3.96 -1.87
N LEU A 82 -2.21 3.24 -0.77
CA LEU A 82 -1.73 1.86 -0.74
C LEU A 82 -2.76 1.00 -0.02
N ASN A 83 -2.90 -0.25 -0.46
CA ASN A 83 -3.65 -1.26 0.26
C ASN A 83 -2.80 -2.49 0.59
N VAL A 84 -3.13 -3.09 1.72
CA VAL A 84 -2.58 -4.36 2.18
C VAL A 84 -3.72 -5.35 2.36
N CYS A 85 -3.61 -6.49 1.66
CA CYS A 85 -4.49 -7.63 1.86
C CYS A 85 -3.94 -8.51 2.98
N ILE A 86 -4.74 -8.69 4.02
CA ILE A 86 -4.34 -9.34 5.25
C ILE A 86 -4.67 -10.81 5.18
N THR A 87 -3.64 -11.61 5.43
CA THR A 87 -3.76 -13.06 5.54
C THR A 87 -3.40 -13.50 6.96
N ALA A 88 -3.74 -14.75 7.30
CA ALA A 88 -3.48 -15.28 8.64
C ALA A 88 -1.97 -15.38 8.99
N ASN A 89 -1.09 -15.27 8.00
CA ASN A 89 0.36 -15.39 8.19
C ASN A 89 1.07 -14.02 8.28
N LEU A 90 0.33 -12.91 8.11
CA LEU A 90 0.92 -11.58 8.12
C LEU A 90 1.34 -11.18 9.54
N ASN A 91 2.58 -10.76 9.71
CA ASN A 91 3.09 -10.21 10.96
C ASN A 91 2.84 -8.70 11.03
N ALA A 92 1.82 -8.28 11.78
CA ALA A 92 1.43 -6.86 11.87
C ALA A 92 2.53 -5.97 12.46
N ASN A 93 3.26 -6.46 13.46
CA ASN A 93 4.27 -5.64 14.15
C ASN A 93 5.44 -5.32 13.22
N GLU A 94 5.96 -6.33 12.55
CA GLU A 94 7.07 -6.20 11.61
C GLU A 94 6.69 -5.29 10.43
N PHE A 95 5.46 -5.43 9.91
CA PHE A 95 4.95 -4.53 8.88
C PHE A 95 4.88 -3.07 9.38
N LEU A 96 4.36 -2.83 10.59
CA LEU A 96 4.26 -1.48 11.15
C LEU A 96 5.62 -0.84 11.43
N GLU A 97 6.62 -1.62 11.85
CA GLU A 97 7.99 -1.15 12.02
C GLU A 97 8.60 -0.75 10.66
N CYS A 98 8.46 -1.61 9.65
CA CYS A 98 8.93 -1.31 8.29
C CYS A 98 8.20 -0.09 7.70
N LEU A 99 6.90 0.06 7.94
CA LEU A 99 6.11 1.19 7.49
C LEU A 99 6.57 2.50 8.13
N LYS A 100 6.83 2.51 9.43
CA LYS A 100 7.39 3.69 10.13
C LYS A 100 8.73 4.09 9.54
N LEU A 101 9.63 3.12 9.34
CA LEU A 101 10.93 3.36 8.70
C LEU A 101 10.77 3.92 7.29
N ALA A 102 9.82 3.40 6.50
CA ALA A 102 9.55 3.88 5.15
C ALA A 102 9.03 5.32 5.14
N VAL A 103 8.08 5.65 6.02
CA VAL A 103 7.54 7.01 6.19
C VAL A 103 8.65 7.98 6.60
N ASP A 104 9.49 7.62 7.58
CA ASP A 104 10.57 8.48 8.03
C ASP A 104 11.64 8.70 6.97
N ARG A 105 11.96 7.68 6.15
CA ARG A 105 12.87 7.85 5.00
C ARG A 105 12.30 8.85 4.00
N VAL A 106 11.04 8.67 3.59
CA VAL A 106 10.37 9.57 2.63
C VAL A 106 10.27 10.99 3.18
N ARG A 107 9.93 11.16 4.46
CA ARG A 107 9.87 12.46 5.14
C ARG A 107 11.24 13.17 5.15
N ASN A 108 12.31 12.44 5.45
CA ASN A 108 13.67 12.98 5.46
C ASN A 108 14.17 13.36 4.06
N GLU A 109 13.80 12.60 3.04
CA GLU A 109 14.11 12.92 1.65
C GLU A 109 13.43 14.21 1.19
N THR A 110 12.13 14.36 1.48
CA THR A 110 11.36 15.58 1.16
C THR A 110 11.90 16.81 1.88
N THR A 111 12.43 16.64 3.10
CA THR A 111 13.03 17.73 3.88
C THR A 111 14.41 18.15 3.36
N ARG A 112 15.22 17.19 2.89
CA ARG A 112 16.60 17.43 2.42
C ARG A 112 16.68 17.99 1.01
N LYS A 113 15.72 17.63 0.15
CA LYS A 113 15.66 18.08 -1.23
C LYS A 113 14.33 18.80 -1.42
N GLY A 114 14.34 20.12 -1.26
CA GLY A 114 13.12 20.93 -1.36
C GLY A 114 12.40 20.68 -2.69
N ILE A 115 11.09 20.45 -2.61
CA ILE A 115 9.97 20.58 -3.58
C ILE A 115 10.13 19.98 -5.00
N ASP A 116 11.34 19.74 -5.53
CA ASP A 116 11.62 19.51 -6.95
C ASP A 116 12.24 18.12 -7.26
N ASP A 117 11.96 17.09 -6.44
CA ASP A 117 12.40 15.72 -6.71
C ASP A 117 11.23 14.84 -7.18
N SER A 118 10.68 15.22 -8.33
CA SER A 118 9.81 14.36 -9.12
C SER A 118 10.62 13.21 -9.72
N ALA A 119 10.24 11.98 -9.36
CA ALA A 119 10.67 10.72 -10.00
C ALA A 119 11.92 9.97 -9.48
N THR A 120 12.21 9.98 -8.18
CA THR A 120 13.25 9.08 -7.63
C THR A 120 12.79 7.63 -7.42
N GLY A 121 11.47 7.35 -7.40
CA GLY A 121 10.92 6.00 -7.17
C GLY A 121 10.33 5.40 -8.44
N ALA A 122 10.64 4.13 -8.75
CA ALA A 122 10.18 3.45 -9.96
C ALA A 122 8.64 3.35 -10.01
N THR A 123 7.99 2.99 -8.89
CA THR A 123 6.52 2.93 -8.85
C THR A 123 5.93 4.33 -8.84
N ALA A 124 6.54 5.28 -8.12
CA ALA A 124 6.09 6.66 -8.09
C ALA A 124 6.10 7.31 -9.48
N ALA A 125 7.14 7.06 -10.27
CA ALA A 125 7.24 7.56 -11.64
C ALA A 125 6.18 6.93 -12.55
N LEU A 126 5.99 5.61 -12.47
CA LEU A 126 5.01 4.89 -13.31
C LEU A 126 3.58 5.35 -13.03
N TYR A 127 3.19 5.41 -11.76
CA TYR A 127 1.81 5.75 -11.37
C TYR A 127 1.50 7.23 -11.62
N ARG A 128 2.48 8.12 -11.51
CA ARG A 128 2.34 9.52 -11.93
C ARG A 128 2.21 9.65 -13.44
N ALA A 129 3.03 8.94 -14.21
CA ALA A 129 2.93 8.94 -15.67
C ALA A 129 1.54 8.46 -16.11
N ALA A 130 1.03 7.38 -15.52
CA ALA A 130 -0.31 6.86 -15.78
C ALA A 130 -1.43 7.87 -15.47
N GLU A 131 -1.25 8.77 -14.50
CA GLU A 131 -2.23 9.82 -14.20
C GLU A 131 -2.24 10.95 -15.27
N THR A 132 -1.09 11.23 -15.87
CA THR A 132 -0.94 12.30 -16.88
C THR A 132 -1.22 11.88 -18.31
N LEU A 133 -1.12 10.58 -18.61
CA LEU A 133 -1.22 10.07 -19.98
C LEU A 133 -2.69 9.87 -20.41
N PRO A 134 -3.00 10.06 -21.71
CA PRO A 134 -4.31 9.71 -22.25
C PRO A 134 -4.61 8.22 -22.09
N GLU A 135 -5.89 7.88 -21.86
CA GLU A 135 -6.36 6.50 -21.68
C GLU A 135 -5.90 5.55 -22.80
N SER A 136 -5.92 6.01 -24.06
CA SER A 136 -5.46 5.20 -25.21
C SER A 136 -3.99 4.78 -25.12
N THR A 137 -3.14 5.63 -24.54
CA THR A 137 -1.71 5.33 -24.35
C THR A 137 -1.52 4.32 -23.24
N ILE A 138 -2.31 4.42 -22.17
CA ILE A 138 -2.32 3.45 -21.06
C ILE A 138 -2.77 2.08 -21.60
N GLN A 139 -3.88 2.04 -22.34
CA GLN A 139 -4.40 0.82 -22.94
C GLN A 139 -3.37 0.14 -23.87
N PHE A 140 -2.74 0.92 -24.75
CA PHE A 140 -1.67 0.41 -25.62
C PHE A 140 -0.52 -0.19 -24.82
N SER A 141 -0.09 0.50 -23.76
CA SER A 141 0.99 0.01 -22.87
C SER A 141 0.61 -1.28 -22.16
N MET A 142 -0.65 -1.41 -21.71
CA MET A 142 -1.16 -2.62 -21.07
C MET A 142 -1.21 -3.81 -22.05
N HIS A 143 -1.66 -3.60 -23.29
CA HIS A 143 -1.62 -4.66 -24.32
C HIS A 143 -0.19 -5.15 -24.54
N ARG A 144 0.77 -4.23 -24.63
CA ARG A 144 2.16 -4.62 -24.85
C ARG A 144 2.79 -5.34 -23.66
N PHE A 145 2.39 -4.97 -22.44
CA PHE A 145 2.79 -5.70 -21.23
C PHE A 145 2.27 -7.14 -21.25
N VAL A 146 1.01 -7.35 -21.63
CA VAL A 146 0.43 -8.69 -21.77
C VAL A 146 1.19 -9.50 -22.83
N ASP A 147 1.45 -8.93 -24.02
CA ASP A 147 2.25 -9.60 -25.06
C ASP A 147 3.63 -10.02 -24.54
N ALA A 148 4.32 -9.11 -23.84
CA ALA A 148 5.64 -9.36 -23.28
C ALA A 148 5.61 -10.48 -22.21
N SER A 149 4.54 -10.55 -21.41
CA SER A 149 4.38 -11.61 -20.39
C SER A 149 4.12 -13.00 -20.97
N LEU A 150 3.65 -13.07 -22.22
CA LEU A 150 3.37 -14.30 -22.95
C LEU A 150 4.55 -14.74 -23.83
N THR A 151 5.56 -13.88 -24.02
CA THR A 151 6.76 -14.24 -24.78
C THR A 151 7.74 -14.97 -23.84
N PRO A 152 8.21 -16.18 -24.20
CA PRO A 152 9.08 -17.00 -23.35
C PRO A 152 10.49 -16.43 -23.18
#